data_AF-Q5R1Q8-F1
#
_entry.id   AF-Q5R1Q8-F1
#
_cell.length_a   1.000
_cell.length_b   1.000
_cell.length_c   1.000
_cell.angle_alpha   90.00
_cell.angle_beta   90.00
_cell.angle_gamma   90.00
#
_symmetry.space_group_name_H-M   'P 1'
#
loop_
_entity.id
_entity.type
_entity.pdbx_description
1 polymer ?
#
loop_
_entity_poly.entity_id
_entity_poly.type
_entity_poly.pdbx_seq_one_letter_code
_entity_poly.pdbx_strand_id
1 'polypeptide(L)'
;ESITPQQLINIRPVIASIKEFFGSSQLSQFMNQANPLAELTHKRRLSALGPGGLTRERAQMEVRDVHYSHYGRMCPIETPEGPNIGLINSLSSYA
;
A
#
# COMPACT_ATOMS: atom_id res chain seq x y z
N GLU A 1 27.92 14.40 -38.01
CA GLU A 1 28.01 13.20 -37.16
C GLU A 1 26.61 12.80 -36.71
N SER A 2 26.26 11.52 -36.82
CA SER A 2 24.92 11.00 -36.48
C SER A 2 24.77 10.89 -34.97
N ILE A 3 24.00 11.80 -34.35
CA ILE A 3 23.66 11.72 -32.93
C ILE A 3 22.88 10.42 -32.69
N THR A 4 23.42 9.56 -31.82
CA THR A 4 22.75 8.31 -31.45
C THR A 4 21.90 8.55 -30.19
N PRO A 5 20.65 8.07 -30.11
CA PRO A 5 19.76 8.29 -28.97
C PRO A 5 20.33 7.84 -27.62
N GLN A 6 21.23 6.85 -27.63
CA GLN A 6 21.89 6.31 -26.44
C GLN A 6 22.82 7.32 -25.75
N GLN A 7 23.35 8.30 -26.48
CA GLN A 7 24.20 9.35 -25.92
C GLN A 7 23.40 10.46 -25.23
N LEU A 8 22.08 10.51 -25.45
CA LEU A 8 21.19 11.54 -24.92
C LEU A 8 20.52 11.13 -23.60
N ILE A 9 20.41 9.83 -23.31
CA ILE A 9 19.63 9.31 -22.18
C ILE A 9 20.54 8.71 -21.12
N ASN A 10 20.42 9.22 -19.89
CA ASN A 10 21.05 8.62 -18.72
C ASN A 10 20.04 7.71 -17.97
N ILE A 11 20.33 6.41 -17.90
CA ILE A 11 19.48 5.41 -17.22
C ILE A 11 19.69 5.34 -15.71
N ARG A 12 20.80 5.89 -15.18
CA ARG A 12 21.14 5.84 -13.74
C ARG A 12 20.04 6.41 -12.82
N PRO A 13 19.43 7.59 -13.08
CA PRO A 13 18.38 8.11 -12.20
C PRO A 13 17.16 7.18 -12.16
N VAL A 14 16.79 6.56 -13.29
CA VAL A 14 15.67 5.62 -13.34
C VAL A 14 15.91 4.41 -12.45
N ILE A 15 17.11 3.82 -12.52
CA ILE A 15 17.49 2.68 -11.68
C ILE A 15 17.51 3.08 -10.20
N ALA A 16 18.04 4.26 -9.88
CA ALA A 16 18.09 4.77 -8.51
C ALA A 16 16.67 4.93 -7.92
N SER A 17 15.75 5.56 -8.64
CA SER A 17 14.37 5.75 -8.18
C SER A 17 13.64 4.43 -7.93
N ILE A 18 13.84 3.43 -8.79
CA ILE A 18 13.22 2.10 -8.60
C ILE A 18 13.81 1.40 -7.37
N LYS A 19 15.14 1.46 -7.18
CA LYS A 19 15.80 0.86 -6.01
C LYS A 19 15.36 1.51 -4.70
N GLU A 20 15.26 2.83 -4.68
CA GLU A 20 14.77 3.57 -3.51
C GLU A 20 13.33 3.18 -3.19
N PHE A 21 12.46 3.12 -4.20
CA PHE A 21 11.07 2.71 -4.01
C PHE A 21 10.94 1.32 -3.38
N PHE A 22 11.60 0.30 -3.92
CA PHE A 22 11.48 -1.05 -3.35
C PHE A 22 12.28 -1.24 -2.05
N GLY A 23 13.35 -0.47 -1.84
CA GLY A 23 14.23 -0.61 -0.69
C GLY A 23 13.73 0.07 0.59
N SER A 24 13.07 1.24 0.47
CA SER A 24 12.71 2.05 1.64
C SER A 24 11.30 2.64 1.62
N SER A 25 10.49 2.39 0.59
CA SER A 25 9.11 2.89 0.57
C SER A 25 8.30 2.30 1.72
N GLN A 26 7.48 3.13 2.35
CA GLN A 26 6.53 2.73 3.40
C GLN A 26 5.52 1.67 2.93
N LEU A 27 5.24 1.62 1.62
CA LEU A 27 4.34 0.64 1.02
C LEU A 27 5.06 -0.68 0.67
N SER A 28 6.40 -0.68 0.59
CA SER A 28 7.21 -1.88 0.40
C SER A 28 7.44 -2.55 1.77
N GLN A 29 6.52 -3.42 2.16
CA GLN A 29 6.54 -4.07 3.47
C GLN A 29 7.18 -5.46 3.41
N PHE A 30 7.84 -5.85 4.50
CA PHE A 30 8.32 -7.22 4.67
C PHE A 30 7.12 -8.17 4.82
N MET A 31 7.02 -9.16 3.94
CA MET A 31 5.85 -10.04 3.88
C MET A 31 5.73 -10.92 5.13
N ASN A 32 4.49 -11.15 5.57
CA ASN A 32 4.21 -12.05 6.68
C ASN A 32 3.98 -13.45 6.12
N GLN A 33 4.88 -14.38 6.44
CA GLN A 33 4.91 -15.75 5.92
C GLN A 33 4.73 -16.79 7.04
N ALA A 34 4.09 -16.43 8.15
CA ALA A 34 3.87 -17.37 9.25
C ALA A 34 2.97 -18.56 8.83
N ASN A 35 2.00 -18.32 7.95
CA ASN A 35 1.13 -19.36 7.39
C ASN A 35 0.52 -18.88 6.04
N PRO A 36 -0.05 -19.80 5.23
CA PRO A 36 -0.62 -19.45 3.92
C PRO A 36 -1.73 -18.40 3.98
N LEU A 37 -2.53 -18.40 5.06
CA LEU A 37 -3.61 -17.42 5.24
C LEU A 37 -3.05 -16.01 5.49
N ALA A 38 -2.03 -15.90 6.34
CA ALA A 38 -1.36 -14.63 6.65
C ALA A 38 -0.70 -14.05 5.40
N GLU A 39 -0.12 -14.89 4.54
CA GLU A 39 0.43 -14.47 3.26
C GLU A 39 -0.66 -13.93 2.33
N LEU A 40 -1.80 -14.65 2.22
CA LEU A 40 -2.94 -14.22 1.40
C LEU A 40 -3.53 -12.91 1.90
N THR A 41 -3.79 -12.78 3.20
CA THR A 41 -4.31 -11.56 3.83
C THR A 41 -3.36 -10.39 3.62
N HIS A 42 -2.04 -10.56 3.79
CA HIS A 42 -1.09 -9.48 3.60
C HIS A 42 -1.09 -8.99 2.14
N LYS A 43 -1.11 -9.90 1.17
CA LYS A 43 -1.16 -9.53 -0.25
C LYS A 43 -2.48 -8.85 -0.67
N ARG A 44 -3.59 -9.12 0.04
CA ARG A 44 -4.93 -8.53 -0.23
C ARG A 44 -5.26 -7.33 0.67
N ARG A 45 -4.28 -6.80 1.40
CA ARG A 45 -4.43 -5.67 2.32
C ARG A 45 -4.38 -4.34 1.58
N LEU A 46 -5.25 -3.43 1.98
CA LEU A 46 -5.32 -2.04 1.53
C LEU A 46 -4.88 -1.13 2.68
N SER A 47 -3.99 -0.17 2.39
CA SER A 47 -3.50 0.81 3.37
C SER A 47 -3.86 2.21 2.92
N ALA A 48 -4.55 2.97 3.78
CA ALA A 48 -4.75 4.40 3.60
C ALA A 48 -3.53 5.24 4.04
N LEU A 49 -2.52 4.59 4.64
CA LEU A 49 -1.26 5.18 5.09
C LEU A 49 -0.21 5.10 3.98
N GLY A 50 0.56 6.16 3.78
CA GLY A 50 1.65 6.22 2.82
C GLY A 50 1.98 7.65 2.38
N PRO A 51 3.00 7.84 1.52
CA PRO A 51 3.26 9.13 0.90
C PRO A 51 2.03 9.58 0.08
N GLY A 52 1.49 10.75 0.42
CA GLY A 52 0.25 11.27 -0.18
C GLY A 52 -1.05 10.71 0.43
N GLY A 53 -0.95 9.79 1.39
CA GLY A 53 -2.07 9.25 2.17
C GLY A 53 -2.26 9.97 3.50
N LEU A 54 -3.01 9.33 4.39
CA LEU A 54 -3.25 9.84 5.75
C LEU A 54 -2.09 9.49 6.67
N THR A 55 -1.88 10.33 7.69
CA THR A 55 -1.04 9.97 8.84
C THR A 55 -1.91 9.50 9.99
N ARG A 56 -1.36 8.66 10.88
CA ARG A 56 -2.12 8.04 11.99
C ARG A 56 -2.73 9.09 12.92
N GLU A 57 -2.01 10.18 13.13
CA GLU A 57 -2.34 11.27 14.05
C GLU A 57 -3.38 12.24 13.46
N ARG A 58 -3.47 12.32 12.13
CA ARG A 58 -4.40 13.23 11.42
C ARG A 58 -5.69 12.54 10.99
N ALA A 59 -5.76 11.22 11.07
CA ALA A 59 -6.93 10.45 10.66
C ALA A 59 -8.08 10.62 11.66
N GLN A 60 -9.11 11.36 11.23
CA GLN A 60 -10.36 11.59 11.97
C GLN A 60 -11.25 10.33 12.00
N MET A 61 -12.25 10.35 12.89
CA MET A 61 -13.19 9.23 13.07
C MET A 61 -13.97 8.90 11.79
N GLU A 62 -14.35 9.92 11.01
CA GLU A 62 -15.14 9.74 9.77
C GLU A 62 -14.45 8.85 8.74
N VAL A 63 -13.11 8.86 8.71
CA VAL A 63 -12.34 8.02 7.77
C VAL A 63 -12.13 6.61 8.30
N ARG A 64 -12.28 6.40 9.62
CA ARG A 64 -12.12 5.10 10.28
C ARG A 64 -13.42 4.30 10.33
N ASP A 65 -14.56 4.98 10.20
CA ASP A 65 -15.87 4.35 10.26
C ASP A 65 -16.20 3.55 8.99
N VAL A 66 -17.10 2.58 9.13
CA VAL A 66 -17.54 1.73 8.02
C VAL A 66 -18.63 2.44 7.23
N HIS A 67 -18.32 2.80 6.00
CA HIS A 67 -19.30 3.39 5.09
C HIS A 67 -20.14 2.31 4.39
N TYR A 68 -21.42 2.59 4.10
CA TYR A 68 -22.33 1.64 3.45
C TYR A 68 -21.84 1.15 2.08
N SER A 69 -21.04 1.95 1.38
CA SER A 69 -20.44 1.58 0.09
C SER A 69 -19.35 0.52 0.20
N HIS A 70 -18.85 0.23 1.41
CA HIS A 70 -17.85 -0.82 1.63
C HIS A 70 -18.42 -2.22 1.35
N TYR A 71 -19.74 -2.37 1.42
CA TYR A 71 -20.43 -3.64 1.19
C TYR A 71 -20.01 -4.27 -0.14
N GLY A 72 -19.42 -5.47 -0.06
CA GLY A 72 -18.95 -6.25 -1.21
C GLY A 72 -17.61 -5.82 -1.81
N ARG A 73 -16.98 -4.75 -1.32
CA ARG A 73 -15.69 -4.24 -1.84
C ARG A 73 -14.56 -4.37 -0.82
N MET A 74 -14.81 -3.94 0.42
CA MET A 74 -13.87 -4.02 1.53
C MET A 74 -14.48 -4.81 2.67
N CYS A 75 -13.65 -5.59 3.36
CA CYS A 75 -14.07 -6.32 4.55
C CYS A 75 -14.30 -5.33 5.72
N PRO A 76 -15.52 -5.25 6.28
CA PRO A 76 -15.80 -4.35 7.40
C PRO A 76 -15.30 -4.88 8.75
N ILE A 77 -14.84 -6.15 8.79
CA ILE A 77 -14.47 -6.86 10.03
C ILE A 77 -12.94 -6.91 10.19
N GLU A 78 -12.22 -7.21 9.11
CA GLU A 78 -10.77 -7.45 9.17
C GLU A 78 -10.00 -6.11 9.12
N THR A 79 -9.93 -5.46 10.27
CA THR A 79 -9.07 -4.29 10.55
C THR A 79 -8.19 -4.61 11.76
N PRO A 80 -6.91 -4.19 11.78
CA PRO A 80 -6.09 -4.33 12.97
C PRO A 80 -6.66 -3.45 14.10
N GLU A 81 -6.55 -3.95 15.32
CA GLU A 81 -6.91 -3.19 16.52
C GLU A 81 -5.85 -2.12 16.84
N GLY A 82 -6.24 -1.14 17.66
CA GLY A 82 -5.36 -0.07 18.12
C GLY A 82 -5.26 1.11 17.15
N PRO A 83 -4.10 1.79 17.04
CA PRO A 83 -4.00 3.08 16.36
C PRO A 83 -4.26 3.04 14.85
N ASN A 84 -4.16 1.86 14.23
CA ASN A 84 -4.38 1.66 12.79
C ASN A 84 -5.81 1.23 12.44
N ILE A 85 -6.72 1.17 13.42
CA ILE A 85 -8.12 0.75 13.18
C ILE A 85 -8.79 1.60 12.10
N GLY A 86 -9.41 0.95 11.12
CA GLY A 86 -10.10 1.57 9.98
C GLY A 86 -9.17 2.18 8.92
N LEU A 87 -7.85 2.20 9.13
CA LEU A 87 -6.87 2.73 8.17
C LEU A 87 -6.16 1.65 7.35
N ILE A 88 -6.25 0.41 7.82
CA ILE A 88 -5.73 -0.78 7.15
C ILE A 88 -6.88 -1.77 7.06
N ASN A 89 -7.33 -2.05 5.84
CA ASN A 89 -8.49 -2.90 5.59
C ASN A 89 -8.08 -4.04 4.65
N SER A 90 -8.92 -5.07 4.56
CA SER A 90 -8.77 -6.15 3.57
C SER A 90 -9.80 -6.05 2.45
N LEU A 91 -9.45 -6.51 1.25
CA LEU A 91 -10.41 -6.70 0.17
C LEU A 91 -11.44 -7.79 0.50
N SER A 92 -12.68 -7.61 0.03
CA SER A 92 -13.69 -8.67 0.08
C SER A 92 -13.32 -9.85 -0.83
N SER A 93 -13.97 -11.01 -0.67
CA SER A 93 -13.63 -12.24 -1.39
C SER A 93 -13.82 -12.14 -2.92
N TYR A 94 -14.84 -11.41 -3.37
CA TYR A 94 -15.19 -11.25 -4.79
C TYR A 94 -14.98 -9.83 -5.33
N ALA A 95 -14.21 -9.01 -4.61
CA ALA A 95 -13.81 -7.67 -5.04
C ALA A 95 -12.59 -7.70 -5.96
#